data_AF-A0A7R9FC14-F1
#
_entry.id   AF-A0A7R9FC14-F1
#
_cell.length_a   1.000
_cell.length_b   1.000
_cell.length_c   1.000
_cell.angle_alpha   90.00
_cell.angle_beta   90.00
_cell.angle_gamma   90.00
#
_symmetry.space_group_name_H-M   'P 1'
#
loop_
_entity.id
_entity.type
_entity.pdbx_description
1 polymer ?
#
loop_
_entity_poly.entity_id
_entity_poly.type
_entity_poly.pdbx_seq_one_letter_code
_entity_poly.pdbx_strand_id
1 'polypeptide(L)'
;MRKIRPGMMEYQCESVFLNYCYTVGGCRHVAYTCICGSGDNGSILHYGHAGAPNNKPISHGDMCLFDMGASYCGYASDITCSFPANGKFNPDQRNIYNAVLNANTAVMEAVKPGRERIVIVKNIELEILMDVDVS
;
A
#
# COMPACT_ATOMS: atom_id res chain seq x y z
N MET A 1 -8.75 -1.93 6.29
CA MET A 1 -9.54 -2.73 5.33
C MET A 1 -10.99 -2.95 5.75
N ARG A 2 -11.30 -3.69 6.84
CA ARG A 2 -12.71 -4.04 7.22
C ARG A 2 -13.68 -2.87 7.44
N LYS A 3 -13.17 -1.66 7.68
CA LYS A 3 -13.97 -0.45 7.91
C LYS A 3 -14.11 0.42 6.66
N ILE A 4 -13.40 0.10 5.59
CA ILE A 4 -13.35 0.88 4.35
C ILE A 4 -14.49 0.44 3.44
N ARG A 5 -15.15 1.39 2.80
CA ARG A 5 -16.24 1.16 1.83
C ARG A 5 -16.32 2.32 0.83
N PRO A 6 -16.89 2.11 -0.36
CA PRO A 6 -17.17 3.19 -1.29
C PRO A 6 -17.99 4.31 -0.63
N GLY A 7 -17.71 5.55 -1.01
CA GLY A 7 -18.32 6.77 -0.47
C GLY A 7 -17.61 7.35 0.75
N MET A 8 -16.61 6.67 1.32
CA MET A 8 -15.71 7.28 2.31
C MET A 8 -14.70 8.20 1.63
N MET A 9 -14.25 9.22 2.35
CA MET A 9 -13.10 10.02 1.94
C MET A 9 -11.79 9.32 2.32
N GLU A 10 -10.75 9.50 1.52
CA GLU A 10 -9.41 8.96 1.82
C GLU A 10 -8.93 9.39 3.23
N TYR A 11 -9.04 10.67 3.62
CA TYR A 11 -8.67 11.12 4.97
C TYR A 11 -9.50 10.47 6.09
N GLN A 12 -10.73 10.02 5.81
CA GLN A 12 -11.51 9.27 6.81
C GLN A 12 -10.88 7.90 7.03
N CYS A 13 -10.37 7.29 5.97
CA CYS A 13 -9.68 6.00 6.02
C CYS A 13 -8.33 6.12 6.75
N GLU A 14 -7.57 7.19 6.47
CA GLU A 14 -6.37 7.57 7.22
C GLU A 14 -6.68 7.70 8.72
N SER A 15 -7.72 8.46 9.09
CA SER A 15 -8.07 8.66 10.50
C SER A 15 -8.43 7.36 11.24
N VAL A 16 -9.03 6.38 10.55
CA VAL A 16 -9.31 5.05 11.12
C VAL A 16 -8.01 4.33 11.47
N PHE A 17 -6.99 4.39 10.60
CA PHE A 17 -5.68 3.82 10.87
C PHE A 17 -5.01 4.50 12.06
N LEU A 18 -4.92 5.83 12.05
CA LEU A 18 -4.29 6.62 13.11
C LEU A 18 -4.92 6.35 14.47
N ASN A 19 -6.25 6.36 14.52
CA ASN A 19 -6.98 6.08 15.75
C ASN A 19 -6.69 4.65 16.24
N TYR A 20 -6.65 3.66 15.35
CA TYR A 20 -6.36 2.28 15.76
C TYR A 20 -4.93 2.12 16.28
N CYS A 21 -3.93 2.68 15.59
CA CYS A 21 -2.54 2.64 16.02
C CYS A 21 -2.35 3.25 17.41
N TYR A 22 -3.01 4.36 17.71
CA TYR A 22 -2.90 4.97 19.03
C TYR A 22 -3.71 4.20 20.09
N THR A 23 -4.99 3.95 19.84
CA THR A 23 -5.89 3.37 20.84
C THR A 23 -5.57 1.92 21.19
N VAL A 24 -5.05 1.13 20.24
CA VAL A 24 -4.73 -0.28 20.42
C VAL A 24 -3.22 -0.52 20.53
N GLY A 25 -2.43 0.15 19.68
CA GLY A 25 -0.98 -0.02 19.63
C GLY A 25 -0.18 0.89 20.57
N GLY A 26 -0.82 1.89 21.18
CA GLY A 26 -0.12 2.89 22.02
C GLY A 26 0.76 3.86 21.22
N CYS A 27 0.72 3.82 19.89
CA CYS A 27 1.56 4.65 19.03
C CYS A 27 0.96 6.05 18.91
N ARG A 28 1.52 7.02 19.67
CA ARG A 28 1.06 8.42 19.63
C ARG A 28 1.37 9.11 18.30
N HIS A 29 2.42 8.70 17.61
CA HIS A 29 2.92 9.37 16.41
C HIS A 29 2.91 8.45 15.19
N VAL A 30 2.71 9.05 14.02
CA VAL A 30 2.94 8.40 12.72
C VAL A 30 4.43 8.31 12.43
N ALA A 31 4.82 7.33 11.63
CA ALA A 31 6.19 7.22 11.13
C ALA A 31 6.47 8.22 9.99
N TYR A 32 5.48 8.43 9.13
CA TYR A 32 5.54 9.32 7.95
C TYR A 32 4.11 9.74 7.56
N THR A 33 3.99 10.66 6.60
CA THR A 33 2.69 11.08 6.04
C THR A 33 1.99 9.89 5.40
N CYS A 34 0.80 9.56 5.89
CA CYS A 34 0.04 8.41 5.38
C CYS A 34 -0.37 8.64 3.92
N ILE A 35 -0.12 7.65 3.07
CA ILE A 35 -0.63 7.59 1.71
C ILE A 35 -1.95 6.84 1.76
N CYS A 36 -3.03 7.47 1.31
CA CYS A 36 -4.35 6.86 1.31
C CYS A 36 -5.00 6.95 -0.08
N GLY A 37 -4.31 6.52 -1.14
CA GLY A 37 -4.78 6.71 -2.51
C GLY A 37 -5.86 5.73 -2.96
N SER A 38 -6.88 6.20 -3.67
CA SER A 38 -7.85 5.37 -4.39
C SER A 38 -7.94 5.67 -5.89
N GLY A 39 -8.21 4.64 -6.69
CA GLY A 39 -8.20 4.73 -8.15
C GLY A 39 -6.84 5.24 -8.63
N ASP A 40 -6.83 6.23 -9.53
CA ASP A 40 -5.59 6.79 -10.11
C ASP A 40 -4.63 7.35 -9.06
N ASN A 41 -5.12 7.89 -7.94
CA ASN A 41 -4.27 8.39 -6.84
C ASN A 41 -3.40 7.27 -6.25
N GLY A 42 -3.85 6.01 -6.29
CA GLY A 42 -3.08 4.85 -5.86
C GLY A 42 -1.84 4.58 -6.71
N SER A 43 -1.73 5.18 -7.90
CA SER A 43 -0.56 5.06 -8.79
C SER A 43 0.48 6.18 -8.60
N ILE A 44 0.19 7.17 -7.73
CA ILE A 44 1.08 8.31 -7.47
C ILE A 44 1.98 7.99 -6.26
N LEU A 45 3.29 7.91 -6.49
CA LEU A 45 4.26 7.74 -5.41
C LEU A 45 4.20 8.93 -4.45
N HIS A 46 4.19 8.64 -3.16
CA HIS A 46 4.15 9.63 -2.08
C HIS A 46 2.94 10.60 -2.14
N TYR A 47 1.79 10.13 -2.62
CA TYR A 47 0.51 10.83 -2.49
C TYR A 47 0.13 11.10 -1.01
N GLY A 48 -0.76 12.07 -0.74
CA GLY A 48 -1.23 12.40 0.60
C GLY A 48 -0.51 13.57 1.27
N HIS A 49 0.50 14.16 0.61
CA HIS A 49 1.21 15.35 1.10
C HIS A 49 0.40 16.64 0.91
N ALA A 50 0.87 17.77 1.44
CA ALA A 50 0.14 19.05 1.45
C ALA A 50 -0.29 19.58 0.06
N GLY A 51 0.42 19.21 -1.01
CA GLY A 51 0.08 19.60 -2.39
C GLY A 51 -0.89 18.65 -3.10
N ALA A 52 -1.07 17.44 -2.57
CA ALA A 52 -1.98 16.42 -3.06
C ALA A 52 -2.54 15.65 -1.84
N PRO A 53 -3.39 16.30 -1.02
CA PRO A 53 -3.86 15.71 0.24
C PRO A 53 -4.84 14.57 -0.03
N ASN A 54 -4.98 13.64 0.91
CA ASN A 54 -5.91 12.49 0.91
C ASN A 54 -7.39 12.93 0.90
N ASN A 55 -7.85 13.62 -0.13
CA ASN A 55 -9.15 14.31 -0.16
C ASN A 55 -10.09 13.81 -1.26
N LYS A 56 -9.80 12.69 -1.93
CA LYS A 56 -10.70 12.11 -2.90
C LYS A 56 -11.78 11.25 -2.20
N PRO A 57 -13.03 11.25 -2.69
CA PRO A 57 -14.01 10.23 -2.33
C PRO A 57 -13.66 8.89 -3.00
N ILE A 58 -13.66 7.81 -2.23
CA ILE A 58 -13.40 6.46 -2.72
C ILE A 58 -14.61 5.96 -3.52
N SER A 59 -14.40 5.61 -4.78
CA SER A 59 -15.47 5.14 -5.66
C SER A 59 -15.67 3.63 -5.62
N HIS A 60 -16.86 3.17 -6.01
CA HIS A 60 -17.09 1.74 -6.18
C HIS A 60 -16.25 1.22 -7.34
N GLY A 61 -15.49 0.15 -7.09
CA GLY A 61 -14.57 -0.42 -8.08
C GLY A 61 -13.18 0.19 -8.06
N ASP A 62 -12.91 1.24 -7.27
CA ASP A 62 -11.55 1.75 -7.08
C ASP A 62 -10.64 0.65 -6.50
N MET A 63 -9.41 0.59 -6.99
CA MET A 63 -8.32 -0.04 -6.27
C MET A 63 -7.80 0.96 -5.22
N CYS A 64 -7.64 0.55 -3.98
CA CYS A 64 -7.02 1.36 -2.92
C CYS A 64 -5.58 0.90 -2.72
N LEU A 65 -4.65 1.85 -2.55
CA LEU A 65 -3.29 1.62 -2.09
C LEU A 65 -3.04 2.50 -0.87
N PHE A 66 -2.92 1.86 0.29
CA PHE A 66 -2.66 2.54 1.56
C PHE A 66 -1.24 2.22 2.02
N ASP A 67 -0.43 3.25 2.20
CA ASP A 67 0.92 3.16 2.73
C ASP A 67 0.99 3.95 4.04
N MET A 68 1.09 3.23 5.16
CA MET A 68 0.88 3.82 6.47
C MET A 68 1.74 3.13 7.54
N GLY A 69 2.30 3.95 8.43
CA GLY A 69 3.20 3.50 9.47
C GLY A 69 3.05 4.28 10.76
N ALA A 70 3.26 3.62 11.88
CA ALA A 70 3.26 4.21 13.21
C ALA A 70 4.67 4.20 13.81
N SER A 71 4.95 5.15 14.70
CA SER A 71 6.18 5.20 15.47
C SER A 71 5.95 4.71 16.90
N TYR A 72 6.86 3.87 17.40
CA TYR A 72 6.80 3.32 18.74
C TYR A 72 8.19 3.14 19.33
N CYS A 73 8.45 3.74 20.50
CA CYS A 73 9.71 3.60 21.25
C CYS A 73 11.00 3.82 20.41
N GLY A 74 10.96 4.76 19.47
CA GLY A 74 12.10 5.07 18.57
C GLY A 74 12.18 4.20 17.31
N TYR A 75 11.26 3.26 17.12
CA TYR A 75 11.12 2.45 15.91
C TYR A 75 9.97 2.95 15.04
N ALA A 76 10.02 2.61 13.75
CA ALA A 76 8.98 2.92 12.76
C ALA A 76 8.51 1.63 12.08
N SER A 77 7.20 1.49 11.89
CA SER A 77 6.65 0.52 10.94
C SER A 77 6.46 1.19 9.58
N ASP A 78 6.56 0.41 8.51
CA ASP A 78 6.33 0.84 7.13
C ASP A 78 5.59 -0.30 6.40
N ILE A 79 4.34 -0.04 6.00
CA ILE A 79 3.43 -1.06 5.49
C ILE A 79 2.58 -0.48 4.36
N THR A 80 2.71 -1.07 3.18
CA THR A 80 1.82 -0.82 2.04
C THR A 80 0.81 -1.97 1.88
N CYS A 81 -0.46 -1.64 1.68
CA CYS A 81 -1.54 -2.60 1.42
C CYS A 81 -2.40 -2.14 0.24
N SER A 82 -2.59 -3.03 -0.73
CA SER A 82 -3.44 -2.79 -1.90
C SER A 82 -4.68 -3.69 -1.86
N PHE A 83 -5.88 -3.11 -1.97
CA PHE A 83 -7.15 -3.87 -1.94
C PHE A 83 -8.27 -3.15 -2.72
N PRO A 84 -9.26 -3.89 -3.28
CA PRO A 84 -10.40 -3.29 -3.95
C PRO A 84 -11.36 -2.65 -2.93
N ALA A 85 -11.81 -1.42 -3.20
CA ALA A 85 -12.67 -0.66 -2.31
C ALA A 85 -14.00 -1.37 -1.99
N ASN A 86 -14.53 -2.15 -2.95
CA ASN A 86 -15.76 -2.92 -2.81
C ASN A 86 -15.54 -4.38 -2.33
N GLY A 87 -14.29 -4.74 -1.99
CA GLY A 87 -13.94 -6.08 -1.52
C GLY A 87 -13.81 -7.15 -2.60
N LYS A 88 -13.97 -6.82 -3.90
CA LYS A 88 -13.86 -7.77 -5.00
C LYS A 88 -12.97 -7.23 -6.12
N PHE A 89 -11.87 -7.93 -6.39
CA PHE A 89 -11.01 -7.64 -7.53
C PHE A 89 -11.74 -7.87 -8.84
N ASN A 90 -11.65 -6.91 -9.76
CA ASN A 90 -11.90 -7.16 -11.18
C ASN A 90 -10.71 -7.92 -11.82
N PRO A 91 -10.82 -8.37 -13.08
CA PRO A 91 -9.75 -9.11 -13.75
C PRO A 91 -8.41 -8.35 -13.79
N ASP A 92 -8.41 -7.09 -14.21
CA ASP A 92 -7.18 -6.30 -14.38
C ASP A 92 -6.50 -6.02 -13.03
N GLN A 93 -7.29 -5.64 -12.02
CA GLN A 93 -6.81 -5.44 -10.65
C GLN A 93 -6.20 -6.71 -10.09
N ARG A 94 -6.80 -7.88 -10.35
CA ARG A 94 -6.28 -9.17 -9.91
C ARG A 94 -4.96 -9.50 -10.60
N ASN A 95 -4.86 -9.26 -11.90
CA ASN A 95 -3.67 -9.53 -12.69
C ASN A 95 -2.49 -8.72 -12.15
N ILE A 96 -2.66 -7.40 -12.01
CA ILE A 96 -1.64 -6.50 -11.47
C ILE A 96 -1.29 -6.86 -10.02
N TYR A 97 -2.30 -7.10 -9.17
CA TYR A 97 -2.06 -7.47 -7.77
C TYR A 97 -1.23 -8.75 -7.63
N ASN A 98 -1.56 -9.79 -8.40
CA ASN A 98 -0.84 -11.05 -8.35
C ASN A 98 0.58 -10.92 -8.89
N ALA A 99 0.80 -10.11 -9.92
CA ALA A 99 2.15 -9.83 -10.42
C ALA A 99 3.05 -9.22 -9.35
N VAL A 100 2.56 -8.17 -8.68
CA VAL A 100 3.29 -7.51 -7.58
C VAL A 100 3.47 -8.46 -6.39
N LEU A 101 2.44 -9.24 -6.04
CA LEU A 101 2.53 -10.23 -4.96
C LEU A 101 3.59 -11.31 -5.24
N ASN A 102 3.65 -11.81 -6.48
CA ASN A 102 4.63 -12.81 -6.88
C ASN A 102 6.06 -12.24 -6.80
N ALA A 103 6.26 -11.03 -7.32
CA ALA A 103 7.55 -10.33 -7.24
C ALA A 103 7.98 -10.12 -5.78
N ASN A 104 7.07 -9.61 -4.93
CA ASN A 104 7.34 -9.40 -3.51
C ASN A 104 7.68 -10.70 -2.78
N THR A 105 6.94 -11.78 -3.04
CA THR A 105 7.17 -13.10 -2.44
C THR A 105 8.54 -13.65 -2.85
N ALA A 106 8.88 -13.58 -4.14
CA ALA A 106 10.16 -14.06 -4.64
C ALA A 106 11.35 -13.28 -4.07
N VAL A 107 11.22 -11.96 -3.91
CA VAL A 107 12.22 -11.13 -3.23
C VAL A 107 12.39 -11.57 -1.78
N MET A 108 11.30 -11.73 -1.04
CA MET A 108 11.33 -12.13 0.37
C MET A 108 11.99 -13.50 0.57
N GLU A 109 11.73 -14.47 -0.30
CA GLU A 109 12.36 -15.80 -0.28
C GLU A 109 13.87 -15.75 -0.57
N ALA A 110 14.32 -14.77 -1.36
CA ALA A 110 15.72 -14.61 -1.71
C ALA A 110 16.56 -13.87 -0.65
N VAL A 111 15.92 -13.19 0.32
CA VAL A 111 16.60 -12.45 1.39
C VAL A 111 17.31 -13.43 2.34
N LYS A 112 18.64 -13.30 2.43
CA LYS A 112 19.47 -14.02 3.40
C LYS A 112 20.77 -13.27 3.71
N PRO A 113 21.41 -13.52 4.88
CA PRO A 113 22.70 -12.93 5.20
C PRO A 113 23.74 -13.13 4.09
N GLY A 114 24.51 -12.08 3.80
CA GLY A 114 25.58 -12.11 2.79
C GLY A 114 25.14 -11.99 1.33
N ARG A 115 23.85 -11.82 1.03
CA ARG A 115 23.36 -11.46 -0.32
C ARG A 115 23.27 -9.94 -0.45
N GLU A 116 23.73 -9.40 -1.57
CA GLU A 116 23.57 -7.98 -1.86
C GLU A 116 22.14 -7.64 -2.27
N ARG A 117 21.61 -6.54 -1.70
CA ARG A 117 20.27 -6.02 -1.98
C ARG A 117 20.02 -5.85 -3.47
N ILE A 118 20.99 -5.32 -4.21
CA ILE A 118 20.80 -5.00 -5.63
C ILE A 118 20.56 -6.25 -6.47
N VAL A 119 21.21 -7.36 -6.12
CA VAL A 119 21.06 -8.65 -6.80
C VAL A 119 19.69 -9.27 -6.51
N ILE A 120 19.20 -9.12 -5.28
CA ILE A 120 17.88 -9.63 -4.89
C ILE A 120 16.77 -8.85 -5.59
N VAL A 121 16.82 -7.51 -5.52
CA VAL A 121 15.70 -6.67 -5.96
C VAL A 121 15.68 -6.51 -7.49
N LYS A 122 16.80 -6.13 -8.12
CA LYS A 122 16.79 -5.84 -9.56
C LYS A 122 16.48 -7.07 -10.40
N ASN A 123 17.10 -8.20 -10.11
CA ASN A 123 16.99 -9.35 -11.01
C ASN A 123 15.62 -10.01 -10.88
N ILE A 124 15.11 -10.15 -9.65
CA ILE A 124 13.86 -10.88 -9.41
C ILE A 124 12.64 -10.02 -9.75
N GLU A 125 12.60 -8.75 -9.32
CA GLU A 125 11.43 -7.91 -9.60
C GLU A 125 11.30 -7.53 -11.07
N LEU A 126 12.41 -7.18 -11.74
CA LEU A 126 12.34 -6.79 -13.15
C LEU A 126 11.93 -7.96 -14.04
N GLU A 127 12.48 -9.16 -13.80
CA GLU A 127 12.08 -10.34 -14.59
C GLU A 127 10.59 -10.64 -14.42
N ILE A 128 10.10 -10.72 -13.18
CA ILE A 128 8.70 -11.10 -12.91
C ILE A 128 7.71 -10.02 -13.40
N LEU A 129 8.03 -8.74 -13.21
CA LEU A 129 7.12 -7.66 -13.58
C LEU A 129 7.12 -7.36 -15.08
N MET A 130 8.21 -7.66 -15.80
CA MET A 130 8.27 -7.48 -17.26
C MET A 130 7.51 -8.56 -18.04
N ASP A 131 7.23 -9.70 -17.42
CA ASP A 131 6.46 -10.81 -18.01
C ASP A 131 4.92 -10.62 -17.88
N VAL A 132 4.47 -9.52 -17.29
CA VAL A 132 3.04 -9.24 -17.11
C VAL A 132 2.44 -8.71 -18.40
N ASP A 133 1.53 -9.48 -19.00
CA ASP A 133 0.73 -9.04 -20.13
C ASP A 133 -0.35 -8.04 -19.67
N VAL A 134 -0.24 -6.80 -20.14
CA VAL A 134 -1.17 -5.68 -19.87
C VAL A 134 -1.98 -5.30 -21.13
N SER A 135 -2.08 -6.21 -22.10
CA SER A 135 -2.83 -6.00 -23.36
C SER A 135 -4.35 -5.97 -23.23
#